data_AF-A0A7W9PQ81-F1
#
_entry.id   AF-A0A7W9PQ81-F1
#
_cell.length_a   1.000
_cell.length_b   1.000
_cell.length_c   1.000
_cell.angle_alpha   90.00
_cell.angle_beta   90.00
_cell.angle_gamma   90.00
#
_symmetry.space_group_name_H-M   'P 1'
#
loop_
_entity.id
_entity.type
_entity.pdbx_description
1 polymer ?
#
loop_
_entity_poly.entity_id
_entity_poly.type
_entity_poly.pdbx_seq_one_letter_code
_entity_poly.pdbx_strand_id
1 'polypeptide(L)'
;METPAMQAWRTVCLAVTVQALPFLLLGTALSGAINAFVPARVFSRVLPRRPVLAVPVAGMAGAVLPGCECASVPVANSLIARGVTPAAAFAFLLSAPAINPVVLTATAVAFPGHPAMVAARLLASLGTAAVMGWLWLWLGRAEWLRPKLRHSGHQVGGSRWREFRAGFQHDFLHAGGFLVVGAMAAATFNVAVPRSVLEAFSGSPWLSVAFLAALAIVLAVCSEADAFVAASLSGFSPVARLAFMVVGPMVDLKLIALQAGTFGRAFAVRFSAATTVVAVLSSSLIGGALL
;
A
#
# COMPACT_ATOMS: atom_id res chain seq x y z
N MET A 1 -37.05 -10.00 5.23
CA MET A 1 -36.28 -10.70 4.18
C MET A 1 -35.20 -9.74 3.73
N GLU A 2 -33.93 -9.97 4.07
CA GLU A 2 -32.86 -9.12 3.56
C GLU A 2 -32.70 -9.37 2.05
N THR A 3 -32.57 -8.31 1.26
CA THR A 3 -32.27 -8.47 -0.17
C THR A 3 -30.90 -9.13 -0.32
N PRO A 4 -30.70 -10.02 -1.31
CA PRO A 4 -29.42 -10.71 -1.52
C PRO A 4 -28.23 -9.74 -1.68
N ALA A 5 -28.48 -8.54 -2.21
CA ALA A 5 -27.49 -7.47 -2.31
C ALA A 5 -27.05 -6.93 -0.94
N MET A 6 -27.97 -6.77 0.03
CA MET A 6 -27.65 -6.29 1.37
C MET A 6 -26.81 -7.32 2.15
N GLN A 7 -27.12 -8.61 2.00
CA GLN A 7 -26.34 -9.69 2.62
C GLN A 7 -24.91 -9.74 2.05
N ALA A 8 -24.77 -9.61 0.74
CA ALA A 8 -23.46 -9.55 0.08
C ALA A 8 -22.63 -8.35 0.56
N TRP A 9 -23.24 -7.16 0.60
CA TRP A 9 -22.58 -5.94 1.07
C TRP A 9 -22.10 -6.06 2.51
N ARG A 10 -22.96 -6.55 3.43
CA ARG A 10 -22.60 -6.77 4.84
C ARG A 10 -21.46 -7.76 4.98
N THR A 11 -21.48 -8.84 4.21
CA THR A 11 -20.44 -9.87 4.24
C THR A 11 -19.09 -9.31 3.80
N VAL A 12 -19.04 -8.59 2.68
CA VAL A 12 -17.80 -7.98 2.18
C VAL A 12 -17.27 -6.93 3.16
N CYS A 13 -18.13 -6.03 3.65
CA CYS A 13 -17.71 -4.98 4.57
C CYS A 13 -17.16 -5.56 5.88
N LEU A 14 -17.84 -6.54 6.48
CA LEU A 14 -17.40 -7.20 7.71
C LEU A 14 -16.12 -8.00 7.48
N ALA A 15 -16.02 -8.75 6.38
CA ALA A 15 -14.82 -9.51 6.04
C ALA A 15 -13.60 -8.60 5.91
N VAL A 16 -13.69 -7.51 5.12
CA VAL A 16 -12.59 -6.55 4.93
C VAL A 16 -12.19 -5.90 6.25
N THR A 17 -13.18 -5.49 7.07
CA THR A 17 -12.90 -4.82 8.34
C THR A 17 -12.23 -5.77 9.34
N VAL A 18 -12.78 -6.98 9.51
CA VAL A 18 -12.26 -7.98 10.46
C VAL A 18 -10.88 -8.46 10.04
N GLN A 19 -10.64 -8.64 8.74
CA GLN A 19 -9.34 -9.03 8.23
C GLN A 19 -8.28 -7.92 8.38
N ALA A 20 -8.63 -6.67 8.14
CA ALA A 20 -7.67 -5.55 8.20
C ALA A 20 -7.38 -5.05 9.62
N LEU A 21 -8.30 -5.24 10.57
CA LEU A 21 -8.13 -4.80 11.96
C LEU A 21 -6.86 -5.33 12.66
N PRO A 22 -6.52 -6.64 12.63
CA PRO A 22 -5.33 -7.17 13.30
C PRO A 22 -4.04 -6.58 12.74
N PHE A 23 -3.95 -6.41 11.43
CA PHE A 23 -2.77 -5.82 10.81
C PHE A 23 -2.69 -4.31 11.07
N LEU A 24 -3.83 -3.61 11.09
CA LEU A 24 -3.86 -2.22 11.49
C LEU A 24 -3.39 -2.06 12.94
N LEU A 25 -3.85 -2.92 13.86
CA LEU A 25 -3.43 -2.94 15.26
C LEU A 25 -1.91 -3.16 15.38
N LEU A 26 -1.36 -4.12 14.64
CA LEU A 26 0.09 -4.35 14.61
C LEU A 26 0.84 -3.14 14.04
N GLY A 27 0.34 -2.54 12.96
CA GLY A 27 0.94 -1.38 12.32
C GLY A 27 0.96 -0.13 13.21
N THR A 28 -0.14 0.14 13.92
CA THR A 28 -0.23 1.27 14.84
C THR A 28 0.55 1.02 16.12
N ALA A 29 0.64 -0.23 16.58
CA ALA A 29 1.52 -0.61 17.69
C ALA A 29 2.99 -0.43 17.30
N LEU A 30 3.38 -0.86 16.10
CA LEU A 30 4.73 -0.64 15.58
C LEU A 30 5.03 0.84 15.37
N SER A 31 4.10 1.62 14.80
CA SER A 31 4.20 3.08 14.68
C SER A 31 4.43 3.75 16.05
N GLY A 32 3.62 3.37 17.05
CA GLY A 32 3.74 3.83 18.42
C GLY A 32 5.07 3.44 19.06
N ALA A 33 5.55 2.22 18.80
CA ALA A 33 6.84 1.74 19.30
C ALA A 33 8.02 2.50 18.66
N ILE A 34 7.95 2.76 17.35
CA ILE A 34 8.92 3.61 16.64
C ILE A 34 8.93 5.03 17.25
N ASN A 35 7.75 5.57 17.56
CA ASN A 35 7.60 6.88 18.19
C ASN A 35 8.01 6.95 19.67
N ALA A 36 7.94 5.85 20.43
CA ALA A 36 8.29 5.85 21.84
C ALA A 36 9.73 5.37 22.13
N PHE A 37 10.24 4.44 21.32
CA PHE A 37 11.47 3.69 21.64
C PHE A 37 12.60 3.87 20.62
N VAL A 38 12.33 4.23 19.36
CA VAL A 38 13.38 4.38 18.34
C VAL A 38 13.86 5.83 18.27
N PRO A 39 15.11 6.12 18.69
CA PRO A 39 15.64 7.47 18.64
C PRO A 39 15.96 7.89 17.19
N ALA A 40 15.78 9.17 16.89
CA ALA A 40 16.02 9.74 15.54
C ALA A 40 17.43 9.43 14.99
N ARG A 41 18.41 9.24 15.87
CA ARG A 41 19.79 8.86 15.53
C ARG A 41 19.88 7.55 14.76
N VAL A 42 18.97 6.59 15.00
CA VAL A 42 18.92 5.31 14.27
C VAL A 42 18.65 5.57 12.79
N PHE A 43 17.66 6.42 12.48
CA PHE A 43 17.33 6.75 11.09
C PHE A 43 18.48 7.46 10.39
N SER A 44 19.17 8.39 11.05
CA SER A 44 20.34 9.07 10.47
C SER A 44 21.56 8.16 10.25
N ARG A 45 21.59 6.98 10.90
CA ARG A 45 22.67 5.99 10.78
C ARG A 45 22.37 4.91 9.75
N VAL A 46 21.10 4.56 9.60
CA VAL A 46 20.62 3.53 8.64
C VAL A 46 20.33 4.14 7.27
N LEU A 47 19.76 5.34 7.20
CA LEU A 47 19.44 6.00 5.94
C LEU A 47 20.60 6.86 5.45
N PRO A 48 20.97 6.77 4.15
CA PRO A 48 21.94 7.65 3.53
C PRO A 48 21.57 9.13 3.68
N ARG A 49 22.59 9.98 3.83
CA ARG A 49 22.39 11.45 3.87
C ARG A 49 21.83 12.03 2.56
N ARG A 50 22.09 11.37 1.42
CA ARG A 50 21.59 11.82 0.11
C ARG A 50 20.17 11.27 -0.10
N PRO A 51 19.13 12.13 -0.24
CA PRO A 51 17.74 11.67 -0.38
C PRO A 51 17.52 10.69 -1.54
N VAL A 52 18.24 10.89 -2.65
CA VAL A 52 18.18 10.01 -3.83
C VAL A 52 18.60 8.57 -3.49
N LEU A 53 19.60 8.40 -2.62
CA LEU A 53 20.07 7.09 -2.15
C LEU A 53 19.22 6.54 -0.99
N ALA A 54 18.55 7.42 -0.24
CA ALA A 54 17.65 7.01 0.83
C ALA A 54 16.40 6.27 0.31
N VAL A 55 15.95 6.60 -0.90
CA VAL A 55 14.80 5.95 -1.56
C VAL A 55 14.99 4.44 -1.73
N PRO A 56 16.04 3.92 -2.42
CA PRO A 56 16.20 2.48 -2.59
C PRO A 56 16.51 1.76 -1.27
N VAL A 57 17.24 2.40 -0.34
CA VAL A 57 17.52 1.81 0.98
C VAL A 57 16.22 1.66 1.80
N ALA A 58 15.37 2.68 1.81
CA ALA A 58 14.06 2.59 2.46
C ALA A 58 13.11 1.61 1.75
N GLY A 59 13.15 1.57 0.43
CA GLY A 59 12.43 0.57 -0.38
C GLY A 59 12.81 -0.86 0.01
N MET A 60 14.11 -1.16 0.10
CA MET A 60 14.63 -2.45 0.55
C MET A 60 14.29 -2.76 2.01
N ALA A 61 14.27 -1.75 2.89
CA ALA A 61 13.84 -1.94 4.27
C ALA A 61 12.37 -2.39 4.36
N GLY A 62 11.54 -2.05 3.37
CA GLY A 62 10.18 -2.57 3.23
C GLY A 62 10.12 -4.09 3.03
N ALA A 63 11.11 -4.70 2.37
CA ALA A 63 11.19 -6.16 2.25
C ALA A 63 11.46 -6.87 3.59
N VAL A 64 12.11 -6.17 4.52
CA VAL A 64 12.53 -6.75 5.82
C VAL A 64 11.44 -6.60 6.87
N LEU A 65 10.61 -5.56 6.77
CA LEU A 65 9.55 -5.30 7.73
C LEU A 65 8.23 -5.93 7.24
N PRO A 66 7.78 -7.05 7.84
CA PRO A 66 6.51 -7.63 7.47
C PRO A 66 5.40 -6.65 7.85
N GLY A 67 4.77 -6.08 6.84
CA GLY A 67 3.65 -5.16 6.99
C GLY A 67 2.65 -5.36 5.86
N CYS A 68 1.38 -5.12 6.16
CA CYS A 68 0.35 -4.92 5.15
C CYS A 68 0.24 -3.43 4.80
N GLU A 69 -0.50 -3.11 3.74
CA GLU A 69 -0.70 -1.71 3.30
C GLU A 69 -1.40 -0.83 4.36
N CYS A 70 -2.30 -1.40 5.18
CA CYS A 70 -2.93 -0.70 6.30
C CYS A 70 -1.92 -0.30 7.39
N ALA A 71 -0.87 -1.11 7.60
CA ALA A 71 0.17 -0.87 8.59
C ALA A 71 1.25 0.10 8.10
N SER A 72 1.52 0.11 6.79
CA SER A 72 2.60 0.94 6.23
C SER A 72 2.28 2.43 6.30
N VAL A 73 1.00 2.85 6.22
CA VAL A 73 0.57 4.26 6.32
C VAL A 73 0.95 4.93 7.65
N PRO A 74 0.54 4.42 8.83
CA PRO A 74 0.92 5.03 10.10
C PRO A 74 2.43 4.97 10.34
N VAL A 75 3.10 3.89 9.93
CA VAL A 75 4.55 3.78 10.04
C VAL A 75 5.25 4.84 9.18
N ALA A 76 4.85 5.03 7.92
CA ALA A 76 5.42 6.06 7.05
C ALA A 76 5.20 7.47 7.61
N ASN A 77 4.01 7.74 8.16
CA ASN A 77 3.72 9.02 8.82
C ASN A 77 4.62 9.26 10.05
N SER A 78 4.83 8.21 10.86
CA SER A 78 5.77 8.23 12.00
C SER A 78 7.22 8.50 11.55
N LEU A 79 7.67 7.85 10.48
CA LEU A 79 9.00 8.10 9.90
C LEU A 79 9.16 9.57 9.46
N ILE A 80 8.15 10.14 8.77
CA ILE A 80 8.16 11.55 8.37
C ILE A 80 8.20 12.46 9.60
N ALA A 81 7.41 12.18 10.64
CA ALA A 81 7.40 12.94 11.88
C ALA A 81 8.75 12.89 12.63
N ARG A 82 9.54 11.82 12.42
CA ARG A 82 10.90 11.64 12.96
C ARG A 82 12.00 12.27 12.09
N GLY A 83 11.64 12.94 11.01
CA GLY A 83 12.59 13.63 10.12
C GLY A 83 13.15 12.77 8.99
N VAL A 84 12.59 11.57 8.74
CA VAL A 84 12.87 10.84 7.51
C VAL A 84 12.28 11.61 6.33
N THR A 85 13.04 11.75 5.24
CA THR A 85 12.56 12.44 4.05
C THR A 85 11.28 11.77 3.52
N PRO A 86 10.22 12.52 3.15
CA PRO A 86 8.98 11.92 2.65
C PRO A 86 9.18 10.99 1.46
N ALA A 87 10.14 11.29 0.56
CA ALA A 87 10.51 10.41 -0.54
C ALA A 87 10.90 8.99 -0.10
N ALA A 88 11.75 8.86 0.92
CA ALA A 88 12.15 7.58 1.48
C ALA A 88 10.98 6.91 2.23
N ALA A 89 10.18 7.67 2.96
CA ALA A 89 9.01 7.15 3.66
C ALA A 89 7.94 6.61 2.70
N PHE A 90 7.72 7.27 1.56
CA PHE A 90 6.78 6.79 0.53
C PHE A 90 7.34 5.61 -0.27
N ALA A 91 8.65 5.54 -0.49
CA ALA A 91 9.28 4.36 -1.05
C ALA A 91 9.04 3.13 -0.14
N PHE A 92 9.22 3.30 1.18
CA PHE A 92 8.89 2.28 2.18
C PHE A 92 7.39 1.94 2.21
N LEU A 93 6.51 2.97 2.18
CA LEU A 93 5.06 2.83 2.18
C LEU A 93 4.57 1.87 1.07
N LEU A 94 5.13 2.03 -0.13
CA LEU A 94 4.76 1.27 -1.32
C LEU A 94 5.45 -0.09 -1.38
N SER A 95 6.72 -0.19 -0.98
CA SER A 95 7.46 -1.45 -1.07
C SER A 95 7.03 -2.45 0.00
N ALA A 96 6.80 -2.03 1.24
CA ALA A 96 6.53 -2.92 2.36
C ALA A 96 5.41 -3.94 2.10
N PRO A 97 4.21 -3.55 1.62
CA PRO A 97 3.17 -4.52 1.28
C PRO A 97 3.42 -5.28 -0.02
N ALA A 98 4.22 -4.74 -0.95
CA ALA A 98 4.33 -5.28 -2.30
C ALA A 98 5.46 -6.33 -2.46
N ILE A 99 6.53 -6.23 -1.68
CA ILE A 99 7.71 -7.12 -1.75
C ILE A 99 7.97 -7.89 -0.45
N ASN A 100 6.96 -7.99 0.41
CA ASN A 100 7.01 -8.77 1.65
C ASN A 100 7.31 -10.25 1.34
N PRO A 101 8.17 -10.95 2.11
CA PRO A 101 8.42 -12.38 1.94
C PRO A 101 7.15 -13.24 1.87
N VAL A 102 6.11 -12.90 2.65
CA VAL A 102 4.82 -13.62 2.60
C VAL A 102 4.17 -13.48 1.23
N VAL A 103 4.19 -12.27 0.67
CA VAL A 103 3.60 -11.94 -0.64
C VAL A 103 4.38 -12.59 -1.79
N LEU A 104 5.71 -12.56 -1.73
CA LEU A 104 6.56 -13.22 -2.73
C LEU A 104 6.40 -14.74 -2.67
N THR A 105 6.28 -15.32 -1.47
CA THR A 105 6.02 -16.76 -1.29
C THR A 105 4.63 -17.13 -1.79
N ALA A 106 3.60 -16.34 -1.49
CA ALA A 106 2.25 -16.53 -2.02
C ALA A 106 2.25 -16.48 -3.56
N THR A 107 3.01 -15.56 -4.15
CA THR A 107 3.19 -15.47 -5.61
C THR A 107 3.86 -16.73 -6.17
N ALA A 108 4.90 -17.23 -5.51
CA ALA A 108 5.58 -18.46 -5.93
C ALA A 108 4.65 -19.70 -5.87
N VAL A 109 3.80 -19.78 -4.85
CA VAL A 109 2.81 -20.86 -4.70
C VAL A 109 1.67 -20.72 -5.71
N ALA A 110 1.21 -19.51 -5.99
CA ALA A 110 0.13 -19.25 -6.94
C ALA A 110 0.55 -19.46 -8.41
N PHE A 111 1.83 -19.26 -8.74
CA PHE A 111 2.40 -19.45 -10.09
C PHE A 111 3.49 -20.54 -10.08
N PRO A 112 3.12 -21.82 -9.86
CA PRO A 112 4.10 -22.91 -9.79
C PRO A 112 4.87 -23.04 -11.11
N GLY A 113 6.18 -23.25 -11.02
CA GLY A 113 7.06 -23.40 -12.19
C GLY A 113 7.39 -22.10 -12.94
N HIS A 114 6.90 -20.94 -12.50
CA HIS A 114 7.13 -19.64 -13.16
C HIS A 114 7.87 -18.65 -12.23
N PRO A 115 9.16 -18.90 -11.88
CA PRO A 115 9.93 -18.01 -11.01
C PRO A 115 10.11 -16.60 -11.59
N ALA A 116 10.02 -16.48 -12.93
CA ALA A 116 10.01 -15.20 -13.62
C ALA A 116 8.87 -14.28 -13.13
N MET A 117 7.71 -14.82 -12.75
CA MET A 117 6.59 -14.04 -12.22
C MET A 117 6.91 -13.41 -10.86
N VAL A 118 7.59 -14.16 -9.99
CA VAL A 118 8.02 -13.68 -8.67
C VAL A 118 9.08 -12.59 -8.83
N ALA A 119 10.06 -12.82 -9.71
CA ALA A 119 11.10 -11.84 -10.01
C ALA A 119 10.50 -10.56 -10.64
N ALA A 120 9.56 -10.72 -11.58
CA ALA A 120 8.87 -9.60 -12.22
C ALA A 120 8.06 -8.79 -11.18
N ARG A 121 7.35 -9.46 -10.26
CA ARG A 121 6.63 -8.79 -9.16
C ARG A 121 7.59 -8.01 -8.27
N LEU A 122 8.67 -8.64 -7.82
CA LEU A 122 9.69 -8.00 -6.99
C LEU A 122 10.28 -6.75 -7.65
N LEU A 123 10.72 -6.88 -8.90
CA LEU A 123 11.36 -5.80 -9.65
C LEU A 123 10.37 -4.69 -9.99
N ALA A 124 9.15 -5.02 -10.41
CA ALA A 124 8.13 -4.03 -10.75
C ALA A 124 7.67 -3.25 -9.53
N SER A 125 7.48 -3.92 -8.39
CA SER A 125 7.11 -3.26 -7.13
C SER A 125 8.26 -2.41 -6.59
N LEU A 126 9.50 -2.92 -6.56
CA LEU A 126 10.64 -2.13 -6.08
C LEU A 126 10.93 -0.95 -7.02
N GLY A 127 10.84 -1.16 -8.33
CA GLY A 127 10.96 -0.12 -9.35
C GLY A 127 9.91 0.96 -9.19
N THR A 128 8.65 0.58 -9.00
CA THR A 128 7.55 1.54 -8.77
C THR A 128 7.79 2.36 -7.50
N ALA A 129 8.19 1.72 -6.40
CA ALA A 129 8.49 2.41 -5.15
C ALA A 129 9.67 3.39 -5.30
N ALA A 130 10.72 3.00 -6.02
CA ALA A 130 11.89 3.86 -6.27
C ALA A 130 11.54 5.05 -7.17
N VAL A 131 10.84 4.80 -8.28
CA VAL A 131 10.39 5.86 -9.21
C VAL A 131 9.45 6.83 -8.49
N MET A 132 8.49 6.35 -7.71
CA MET A 132 7.61 7.22 -6.92
C MET A 132 8.36 8.02 -5.86
N GLY A 133 9.35 7.42 -5.19
CA GLY A 133 10.22 8.12 -4.25
C GLY A 133 11.02 9.24 -4.91
N TRP A 134 11.61 9.00 -6.08
CA TRP A 134 12.33 10.03 -6.86
C TRP A 134 11.40 11.07 -7.48
N LEU A 135 10.22 10.67 -7.95
CA LEU A 135 9.20 11.57 -8.45
C LEU A 135 8.75 12.54 -7.35
N TRP A 136 8.67 12.06 -6.10
CA TRP A 136 8.41 12.93 -4.96
C TRP A 136 9.55 13.91 -4.68
N LEU A 137 10.82 13.53 -4.89
CA LEU A 137 11.93 14.48 -4.77
C LEU A 137 11.86 15.60 -5.82
N TRP A 138 11.32 15.31 -7.00
CA TRP A 138 11.25 16.26 -8.11
C TRP A 138 9.99 17.14 -8.08
N LEU A 139 8.82 16.55 -7.81
CA LEU A 139 7.51 17.22 -7.88
C LEU A 139 6.84 17.40 -6.52
N GLY A 140 7.32 16.72 -5.49
CA GLY A 140 6.68 16.67 -4.18
C GLY A 140 6.69 18.03 -3.52
N ARG A 141 5.50 18.55 -3.21
CA ARG A 141 5.34 19.81 -2.48
C ARG A 141 4.88 19.54 -1.07
N ALA A 142 5.57 20.14 -0.10
CA ALA A 142 5.21 20.03 1.31
C ALA A 142 3.79 20.55 1.59
N GLU A 143 3.27 21.45 0.77
CA GLU A 143 1.91 22.00 0.86
C GLU A 143 0.80 20.96 0.61
N TRP A 144 1.10 19.85 -0.07
CA TRP A 144 0.11 18.79 -0.30
C TRP A 144 -0.04 17.87 0.91
N LEU A 145 1.00 17.80 1.73
CA LEU A 145 0.97 17.09 3.00
C LEU A 145 0.26 17.97 4.02
N ARG A 146 -0.76 17.44 4.69
CA ARG A 146 -1.32 18.10 5.86
C ARG A 146 -0.22 18.20 6.92
N PRO A 147 0.17 19.42 7.34
CA PRO A 147 1.19 19.59 8.35
C PRO A 147 0.59 19.20 9.71
N LYS A 148 0.58 17.91 10.02
CA LYS A 148 0.52 17.44 11.41
C LYS A 148 1.95 17.09 11.83
N LEU A 149 2.85 18.08 11.74
CA LEU A 149 4.06 18.08 12.56
C LEU A 149 3.62 18.25 14.02
N ARG A 150 3.06 17.19 14.63
CA ARG A 150 3.10 17.10 16.09
C ARG A 150 4.57 16.92 16.41
N HIS A 151 5.19 18.00 16.87
CA HIS A 151 6.34 17.92 17.73
C HIS A 151 5.92 17.14 18.99
N SER A 152 5.80 15.81 18.87
CA SER A 152 6.10 14.90 19.97
C SER A 152 7.62 14.82 20.08
N GLY A 153 8.26 15.99 20.24
CA GLY A 153 9.58 16.02 20.85
C GLY A 153 9.43 15.34 22.19
N HIS A 154 10.40 14.50 22.56
CA HIS A 154 10.50 13.93 23.90
C HIS A 154 10.04 14.98 24.91
N GLN A 155 8.91 14.76 25.59
CA GLN A 155 8.69 15.52 26.80
C GLN A 155 9.78 15.05 27.74
N VAL A 156 10.79 15.90 27.95
CA VAL A 156 11.88 15.64 28.88
C VAL A 156 11.23 15.41 30.26
N GLY A 157 11.09 14.15 30.66
CA GLY A 157 10.39 13.72 31.90
C GLY A 157 9.12 12.85 31.71
N GLY A 158 8.65 12.63 30.48
CA GLY A 158 7.51 11.76 30.19
C GLY A 158 7.86 10.26 30.21
N SER A 159 6.97 9.42 30.73
CA SER A 159 7.14 7.96 30.62
C SER A 159 6.95 7.52 29.17
N ARG A 160 7.95 6.83 28.60
CA ARG A 160 7.90 6.26 27.23
C ARG A 160 6.65 5.40 26.99
N TRP A 161 6.12 4.77 28.04
CA TRP A 161 4.89 3.99 27.98
C TRP A 161 3.64 4.85 27.75
N ARG A 162 3.60 6.08 28.30
CA ARG A 162 2.51 7.03 28.03
C ARG A 162 2.55 7.53 26.59
N GLU A 163 3.74 7.84 26.07
CA GLU A 163 3.93 8.23 24.66
C GLU A 163 3.52 7.11 23.71
N PHE A 164 3.94 5.87 23.99
CA PHE A 164 3.53 4.68 23.24
C PHE A 164 2.01 4.52 23.23
N ARG A 165 1.37 4.51 24.42
CA ARG A 165 -0.08 4.29 24.54
C ARG A 165 -0.88 5.40 23.85
N ALA A 166 -0.48 6.66 24.01
CA ALA A 166 -1.14 7.79 23.39
C ALA A 166 -1.00 7.78 21.85
N GLY A 167 0.20 7.47 21.34
CA GLY A 167 0.45 7.32 19.91
C GLY A 167 -0.34 6.17 19.30
N PHE A 168 -0.27 4.98 19.93
CA PHE A 168 -1.03 3.81 19.52
C PHE A 168 -2.53 4.06 19.46
N GLN A 169 -3.13 4.59 20.53
CA GLN A 169 -4.57 4.86 20.58
C GLN A 169 -5.00 5.88 19.52
N HIS A 170 -4.22 6.95 19.33
CA HIS A 170 -4.54 7.96 18.34
C HIS A 170 -4.46 7.41 16.92
N ASP A 171 -3.36 6.75 16.57
CA ASP A 171 -3.14 6.18 15.24
C ASP A 171 -4.18 5.08 14.95
N PHE A 172 -4.49 4.23 15.93
CA PHE A 172 -5.48 3.16 15.80
C PHE A 172 -6.90 3.70 15.61
N LEU A 173 -7.36 4.63 16.44
CA LEU A 173 -8.71 5.19 16.31
C LEU A 173 -8.86 5.99 15.02
N HIS A 174 -7.84 6.77 14.65
CA HIS A 174 -7.86 7.59 13.45
C HIS A 174 -7.83 6.72 12.19
N ALA A 175 -6.83 5.85 12.05
CA ALA A 175 -6.72 4.96 10.90
C ALA A 175 -7.87 3.94 10.85
N GLY A 176 -8.34 3.46 12.00
CA GLY A 176 -9.47 2.53 12.10
C GLY A 176 -10.76 3.14 11.55
N GLY A 177 -11.04 4.41 11.84
CA GLY A 177 -12.19 5.11 11.26
C GLY A 177 -12.14 5.19 9.73
N PHE A 178 -10.97 5.53 9.17
CA PHE A 178 -10.79 5.59 7.71
C PHE A 178 -10.79 4.21 7.05
N LEU A 179 -10.32 3.17 7.76
CA LEU A 179 -10.39 1.79 7.30
C LEU A 179 -11.85 1.34 7.14
N VAL A 180 -12.71 1.62 8.11
CA VAL A 180 -14.15 1.27 8.04
C VAL A 180 -14.83 1.99 6.87
N VAL A 181 -14.55 3.29 6.69
CA VAL A 181 -15.08 4.06 5.54
C VAL A 181 -14.57 3.47 4.22
N GLY A 182 -13.30 3.09 4.15
CA GLY A 182 -12.72 2.40 2.99
C GLY A 182 -13.38 1.05 2.70
N ALA A 183 -13.64 0.24 3.74
CA ALA A 183 -14.31 -1.04 3.63
C ALA A 183 -15.76 -0.91 3.14
N MET A 184 -16.50 0.09 3.63
CA MET A 184 -17.85 0.40 3.14
C MET A 184 -17.84 0.85 1.68
N ALA A 185 -16.86 1.67 1.28
CA ALA A 185 -16.71 2.08 -0.10
C ALA A 185 -16.40 0.86 -0.99
N ALA A 186 -15.44 0.02 -0.60
CA ALA A 186 -15.08 -1.21 -1.34
C ALA A 186 -16.25 -2.19 -1.46
N ALA A 187 -17.03 -2.38 -0.40
CA ALA A 187 -18.23 -3.22 -0.43
C ALA A 187 -19.30 -2.67 -1.38
N THR A 188 -19.49 -1.34 -1.39
CA THR A 188 -20.42 -0.68 -2.31
C THR A 188 -20.01 -0.91 -3.76
N PHE A 189 -18.72 -0.72 -4.10
CA PHE A 189 -18.23 -0.98 -5.46
C PHE A 189 -18.33 -2.46 -5.85
N ASN A 190 -17.99 -3.39 -4.96
CA ASN A 190 -18.06 -4.83 -5.26
C ASN A 190 -19.49 -5.32 -5.54
N VAL A 191 -20.49 -4.75 -4.88
CA VAL A 191 -21.91 -5.11 -5.10
C VAL A 191 -22.50 -4.36 -6.30
N ALA A 192 -22.07 -3.12 -6.56
CA ALA A 192 -22.62 -2.28 -7.60
C ALA A 192 -22.07 -2.56 -9.01
N VAL A 193 -20.88 -3.18 -9.14
CA VAL A 193 -20.24 -3.41 -10.45
C VAL A 193 -20.62 -4.79 -11.00
N PRO A 194 -21.45 -4.88 -12.07
CA PRO A 194 -21.83 -6.16 -12.66
C PRO A 194 -20.67 -6.79 -13.44
N ARG A 195 -20.57 -8.12 -13.38
CA ARG A 195 -19.50 -8.91 -14.03
C ARG A 195 -19.46 -8.74 -15.56
N SER A 196 -20.53 -8.27 -16.19
CA SER A 196 -20.59 -7.99 -17.63
C SER A 196 -19.71 -6.81 -18.08
N VAL A 197 -19.39 -5.87 -17.19
CA VAL A 197 -18.44 -4.78 -17.49
C VAL A 197 -17.01 -5.33 -17.65
N LEU A 198 -16.75 -6.53 -17.11
CA LEU A 198 -15.44 -7.20 -17.18
C LEU A 198 -15.19 -7.86 -18.54
N GLU A 199 -16.23 -8.16 -19.32
CA GLU A 199 -16.13 -8.87 -20.60
C GLU A 199 -15.95 -7.92 -21.81
N ALA A 200 -16.22 -6.63 -21.64
CA ALA A 200 -16.12 -5.62 -22.71
C ALA A 200 -14.68 -5.20 -23.08
N PHE A 201 -13.66 -5.65 -22.34
CA PHE A 201 -12.28 -5.16 -22.45
C PHE A 201 -11.26 -6.19 -23.00
N SER A 202 -11.73 -7.34 -23.49
CA SER A 202 -10.88 -8.48 -23.93
C SER A 202 -10.19 -8.30 -25.30
N GLY A 203 -10.55 -7.28 -26.09
CA GLY A 203 -10.08 -7.13 -27.46
C GLY A 203 -8.70 -6.46 -27.66
N SER A 204 -8.10 -5.89 -26.60
CA SER A 204 -6.84 -5.12 -26.72
C SER A 204 -5.84 -5.47 -25.59
N PRO A 205 -4.57 -5.81 -25.92
CA PRO A 205 -3.53 -6.13 -24.93
C PRO A 205 -3.27 -5.01 -23.91
N TRP A 206 -3.33 -3.74 -24.36
CA TRP A 206 -3.11 -2.56 -23.51
C TRP A 206 -4.33 -2.26 -22.62
N LEU A 207 -5.55 -2.47 -23.15
CA LEU A 207 -6.78 -2.32 -22.37
C LEU A 207 -6.82 -3.32 -21.22
N SER A 208 -6.34 -4.56 -21.43
CA SER A 208 -6.31 -5.61 -20.42
C SER A 208 -5.48 -5.22 -19.19
N VAL A 209 -4.33 -4.56 -19.40
CA VAL A 209 -3.47 -4.10 -18.29
C VAL A 209 -4.16 -3.00 -17.48
N ALA A 210 -4.70 -1.98 -18.16
CA ALA A 210 -5.40 -0.89 -17.49
C ALA A 210 -6.66 -1.39 -16.75
N PHE A 211 -7.36 -2.35 -17.35
CA PHE A 211 -8.54 -2.97 -16.78
C PHE A 211 -8.20 -3.80 -15.53
N LEU A 212 -7.17 -4.65 -15.57
CA LEU A 212 -6.73 -5.41 -14.39
C LEU A 212 -6.18 -4.49 -13.29
N ALA A 213 -5.48 -3.41 -13.64
CA ALA A 213 -5.06 -2.40 -12.67
C ALA A 213 -6.26 -1.72 -11.99
N ALA A 214 -7.29 -1.34 -12.74
CA ALA A 214 -8.52 -0.78 -12.20
C ALA A 214 -9.27 -1.79 -11.31
N LEU A 215 -9.32 -3.04 -11.74
CA LEU A 215 -9.91 -4.14 -10.96
C LEU A 215 -9.18 -4.33 -9.64
N ALA A 216 -7.84 -4.27 -9.62
CA ALA A 216 -7.05 -4.37 -8.39
C ALA A 216 -7.41 -3.26 -7.38
N ILE A 217 -7.53 -2.01 -7.85
CA ILE A 217 -7.90 -0.85 -7.02
C ILE A 217 -9.29 -1.05 -6.39
N VAL A 218 -10.23 -1.60 -7.17
CA VAL A 218 -11.63 -1.78 -6.77
C VAL A 218 -11.80 -2.97 -5.82
N LEU A 219 -11.17 -4.10 -6.14
CA LEU A 219 -11.35 -5.32 -5.35
C LEU A 219 -10.70 -5.21 -3.96
N ALA A 220 -9.68 -4.34 -3.80
CA ALA A 220 -9.01 -4.08 -2.51
C ALA A 220 -8.62 -5.36 -1.75
N VAL A 221 -8.27 -6.41 -2.52
CA VAL A 221 -7.84 -7.71 -2.01
C VAL A 221 -6.54 -7.52 -1.22
N CYS A 222 -6.37 -8.27 -0.14
CA CYS A 222 -5.11 -8.22 0.61
C CYS A 222 -3.94 -8.72 -0.25
N SER A 223 -2.76 -8.16 0.01
CA SER A 223 -1.54 -8.42 -0.74
C SER A 223 -1.13 -9.89 -0.81
N GLU A 224 -1.58 -10.76 0.12
CA GLU A 224 -1.32 -12.21 0.05
C GLU A 224 -2.31 -12.97 -0.85
N ALA A 225 -3.56 -12.51 -0.92
CA ALA A 225 -4.62 -13.17 -1.66
C ALA A 225 -4.68 -12.73 -3.13
N ASP A 226 -4.09 -11.58 -3.46
CA ASP A 226 -4.07 -11.02 -4.81
C ASP A 226 -3.42 -11.97 -5.83
N ALA A 227 -2.41 -12.73 -5.44
CA ALA A 227 -1.68 -13.65 -6.31
C ALA A 227 -2.56 -14.82 -6.74
N PHE A 228 -3.37 -15.36 -5.84
CA PHE A 228 -4.31 -16.42 -6.13
C PHE A 228 -5.45 -15.94 -7.04
N VAL A 229 -5.93 -14.71 -6.82
CA VAL A 229 -6.91 -14.08 -7.71
C VAL A 229 -6.29 -13.89 -9.09
N ALA A 230 -5.08 -13.34 -9.18
CA ALA A 230 -4.38 -13.15 -10.45
C ALA A 230 -4.12 -14.47 -11.19
N ALA A 231 -3.74 -15.53 -10.48
CA ALA A 231 -3.53 -16.86 -11.06
C ALA A 231 -4.81 -17.45 -11.67
N SER A 232 -5.98 -17.16 -11.07
CA SER A 232 -7.28 -17.59 -11.59
C SER A 232 -7.70 -16.86 -12.88
N LEU A 233 -7.08 -15.72 -13.21
CA LEU A 233 -7.35 -14.91 -14.40
C LEU A 233 -6.57 -15.42 -15.63
N SER A 234 -6.65 -16.72 -15.89
CA SER A 234 -5.86 -17.42 -16.93
C SER A 234 -6.11 -16.94 -18.36
N GLY A 235 -7.22 -16.25 -18.62
CA GLY A 235 -7.55 -15.63 -19.91
C GLY A 235 -6.84 -14.31 -20.22
N PHE A 236 -6.17 -13.69 -19.24
CA PHE A 236 -5.46 -12.42 -19.42
C PHE A 236 -3.95 -12.61 -19.61
N SER A 237 -3.28 -11.64 -20.23
CA SER A 237 -1.82 -11.70 -20.41
C SER A 237 -1.07 -11.74 -19.07
N PRO A 238 0.11 -12.39 -19.00
CA PRO A 238 0.94 -12.39 -17.79
C PRO A 238 1.26 -10.98 -17.28
N VAL A 239 1.48 -10.04 -18.21
CA VAL A 239 1.72 -8.62 -17.91
C VAL A 239 0.52 -7.96 -17.21
N ALA A 240 -0.71 -8.26 -17.63
CA ALA A 240 -1.91 -7.72 -16.97
C ALA A 240 -2.08 -8.32 -15.56
N ARG A 241 -1.80 -9.61 -15.38
CA ARG A 241 -1.80 -10.26 -14.05
C ARG A 241 -0.72 -9.68 -13.14
N LEU A 242 0.45 -9.36 -13.69
CA LEU A 242 1.52 -8.67 -12.97
C LEU A 242 1.05 -7.28 -12.53
N ALA A 243 0.47 -6.49 -13.44
CA ALA A 243 -0.03 -5.17 -13.12
C ALA A 243 -1.10 -5.20 -12.02
N PHE A 244 -2.00 -6.20 -12.03
CA PHE A 244 -2.96 -6.42 -10.94
C PHE A 244 -2.26 -6.60 -9.59
N MET A 245 -1.26 -7.48 -9.51
CA MET A 245 -0.53 -7.79 -8.26
C MET A 245 0.42 -6.67 -7.78
N VAL A 246 0.86 -5.78 -8.68
CA VAL A 246 1.71 -4.64 -8.33
C VAL A 246 0.85 -3.43 -7.90
N VAL A 247 -0.23 -3.16 -8.63
CA VAL A 247 -1.12 -2.01 -8.36
C VAL A 247 -1.89 -2.22 -7.06
N GLY A 248 -2.47 -3.40 -6.83
CA GLY A 248 -3.30 -3.70 -5.65
C GLY A 248 -2.69 -3.23 -4.31
N PRO A 249 -1.53 -3.77 -3.90
CA PRO A 249 -0.89 -3.42 -2.62
C PRO A 249 -0.40 -1.96 -2.51
N MET A 250 -0.36 -1.23 -3.62
CA MET A 250 0.15 0.14 -3.70
C MET A 250 -0.95 1.19 -3.80
N VAL A 251 -2.06 0.82 -4.44
CA VAL A 251 -3.21 1.67 -4.70
C VAL A 251 -4.47 0.82 -4.64
N ASP A 252 -5.26 1.03 -3.60
CA ASP A 252 -6.61 0.51 -3.50
C ASP A 252 -7.53 1.55 -2.82
N LEU A 253 -8.84 1.28 -2.81
CA LEU A 253 -9.81 2.22 -2.25
C LEU A 253 -9.66 2.44 -0.74
N LYS A 254 -9.30 1.42 0.04
CA LYS A 254 -9.12 1.52 1.49
C LYS A 254 -7.84 2.30 1.84
N LEU A 255 -6.77 2.08 1.10
CA LEU A 255 -5.49 2.73 1.19
C LEU A 255 -5.59 4.19 0.76
N ILE A 256 -6.32 4.49 -0.32
CA ILE A 256 -6.64 5.88 -0.71
C ILE A 256 -7.36 6.60 0.44
N ALA A 257 -8.35 5.96 1.08
CA ALA A 257 -9.06 6.54 2.22
C ALA A 257 -8.14 6.77 3.43
N LEU A 258 -7.28 5.79 3.76
CA LEU A 258 -6.29 5.88 4.83
C LEU A 258 -5.25 6.98 4.59
N GLN A 259 -4.72 7.07 3.37
CA GLN A 259 -3.78 8.11 2.95
C GLN A 259 -4.46 9.50 2.97
N ALA A 260 -5.72 9.58 2.54
CA ALA A 260 -6.48 10.83 2.55
C ALA A 260 -6.73 11.33 3.97
N GLY A 261 -6.99 10.42 4.91
CA GLY A 261 -7.11 10.75 6.32
C GLY A 261 -5.78 11.20 6.95
N THR A 262 -4.70 10.50 6.63
CA THR A 262 -3.38 10.69 7.27
C THR A 262 -2.62 11.88 6.68
N PHE A 263 -2.43 11.90 5.35
CA PHE A 263 -1.62 12.88 4.63
C PHE A 263 -2.46 13.99 3.98
N GLY A 264 -3.77 13.77 3.79
CA GLY A 264 -4.69 14.73 3.18
C GLY A 264 -5.23 14.28 1.82
N ARG A 265 -6.46 14.71 1.48
CA ARG A 265 -7.16 14.31 0.26
C ARG A 265 -6.41 14.68 -1.03
N ALA A 266 -5.83 15.88 -1.08
CA ALA A 266 -5.09 16.36 -2.25
C ALA A 266 -3.81 15.53 -2.50
N PHE A 267 -3.11 15.15 -1.43
CA PHE A 267 -2.00 14.21 -1.52
C PHE A 267 -2.49 12.85 -2.02
N ALA A 268 -3.48 12.25 -1.35
CA ALA A 268 -3.93 10.89 -1.66
C ALA A 268 -4.36 10.75 -3.13
N VAL A 269 -5.19 11.66 -3.65
CA VAL A 269 -5.65 11.57 -5.05
C VAL A 269 -4.48 11.68 -6.03
N ARG A 270 -3.57 12.63 -5.84
CA ARG A 270 -2.42 12.82 -6.75
C ARG A 270 -1.41 11.69 -6.65
N PHE A 271 -1.09 11.28 -5.42
CA PHE A 271 -0.13 10.23 -5.14
C PHE A 271 -0.62 8.89 -5.65
N SER A 272 -1.88 8.53 -5.40
CA SER A 272 -2.46 7.29 -5.91
C SER A 272 -2.56 7.28 -7.44
N ALA A 273 -3.01 8.37 -8.06
CA ALA A 273 -3.08 8.44 -9.53
C ALA A 273 -1.69 8.30 -10.18
N ALA A 274 -0.67 9.00 -9.66
CA ALA A 274 0.70 8.88 -10.13
C ALA A 274 1.25 7.46 -9.89
N THR A 275 0.99 6.87 -8.72
CA THR A 275 1.42 5.51 -8.38
C THR A 275 0.80 4.49 -9.32
N THR A 276 -0.49 4.60 -9.65
CA THR A 276 -1.14 3.70 -10.62
C THR A 276 -0.46 3.77 -11.99
N VAL A 277 -0.18 4.98 -12.49
CA VAL A 277 0.50 5.17 -13.79
C VAL A 277 1.90 4.54 -13.74
N VAL A 278 2.69 4.85 -12.72
CA VAL A 278 4.05 4.30 -12.57
C VAL A 278 4.03 2.79 -12.40
N ALA A 279 3.09 2.24 -11.63
CA ALA A 279 2.94 0.80 -11.43
C ALA A 279 2.59 0.07 -12.72
N VAL A 280 1.65 0.62 -13.51
CA VAL A 280 1.27 0.07 -14.82
C VAL A 280 2.44 0.11 -15.80
N LEU A 281 3.16 1.24 -15.87
CA LEU A 281 4.33 1.37 -16.74
C LEU A 281 5.46 0.42 -16.32
N SER A 282 5.77 0.34 -15.03
CA SER A 282 6.80 -0.55 -14.48
C SER A 282 6.45 -2.02 -14.73
N SER A 283 5.18 -2.39 -14.51
CA SER A 283 4.70 -3.75 -14.79
C SER A 283 4.72 -4.07 -16.29
N SER A 284 4.42 -3.10 -17.15
CA SER A 284 4.47 -3.30 -18.62
C SER A 284 5.89 -3.47 -19.12
N LEU A 285 6.82 -2.64 -18.65
CA LEU A 285 8.25 -2.71 -18.99
C LEU A 285 8.91 -4.00 -18.51
N ILE A 286 8.71 -4.34 -17.23
CA ILE A 286 9.36 -5.50 -16.61
C ILE A 286 8.66 -6.79 -17.03
N GLY A 287 7.33 -6.78 -17.10
CA GLY A 287 6.55 -7.90 -17.62
C GLY A 287 6.92 -8.21 -19.06
N GLY A 288 6.97 -7.22 -19.95
CA GLY A 288 7.37 -7.46 -21.35
C GLY A 288 8.82 -7.91 -21.54
N ALA A 289 9.68 -7.70 -20.53
CA ALA A 289 11.07 -8.16 -20.57
C ALA A 289 11.28 -9.56 -19.97
N LEU A 290 10.42 -10.00 -19.04
CA LEU A 290 10.61 -11.22 -18.25
C LEU A 290 9.55 -12.31 -18.46
N LEU A 291 8.37 -11.98 -18.99
CA LEU A 291 7.19 -12.85 -19.10
C LEU A 291 6.72 -12.98 -20.56
#